data_AF-A0A2P8B1W8-F1
#
_entry.id   AF-A0A2P8B1W8-F1
#
_cell.length_a   1.000
_cell.length_b   1.000
_cell.length_c   1.000
_cell.angle_alpha   90.00
_cell.angle_beta   90.00
_cell.angle_gamma   90.00
#
_symmetry.space_group_name_H-M   'P 1'
#
loop_
_entity.id
_entity.type
_entity.pdbx_description
1 polymer ?
#
loop_
_entity_poly.entity_id
_entity_poly.type
_entity_poly.pdbx_seq_one_letter_code
_entity_poly.pdbx_strand_id
1 'polypeptide(L)' 'MIVEPPRGTFVRAVEPTETVTLLKGDTATARMPTPVERRELEMGEGIPVIVIFRADGSRELYAADRIRVGR' A
#
# COMPACT_ATOMS: atom_id res chain seq x y z
N MET A 1 -31.79 5.84 32.32
CA MET A 1 -31.57 6.04 30.88
C MET A 1 -30.27 5.35 30.52
N ILE A 2 -30.34 4.21 29.84
CA ILE A 2 -29.14 3.49 29.37
C ILE A 2 -28.93 3.96 27.94
N VAL A 3 -27.77 4.56 27.66
CA VAL A 3 -27.40 4.97 26.31
C VAL A 3 -26.44 3.91 25.78
N GLU A 4 -26.88 3.13 24.79
CA GLU A 4 -25.99 2.22 24.08
C GLU A 4 -25.10 3.03 23.13
N PRO A 5 -23.76 2.86 23.18
CA PRO A 5 -22.88 3.52 22.23
C PRO A 5 -23.14 2.98 20.81
N PRO A 6 -23.02 3.81 19.76
CA PRO A 6 -23.25 3.37 18.39
C PRO A 6 -22.29 2.23 18.03
N ARG A 7 -22.84 1.09 17.61
CA ARG A 7 -22.10 -0.03 17.04
C ARG A 7 -21.66 0.33 15.63
N GLY A 8 -20.50 0.98 15.51
CA GLY A 8 -19.83 1.20 14.23
C GLY A 8 -18.91 0.05 13.85
N THR A 9 -18.72 -0.19 12.55
CA THR A 9 -17.64 -1.03 12.02
C THR A 9 -16.37 -0.19 11.96
N PHE A 10 -15.40 -0.48 12.81
CA PHE A 10 -14.08 0.15 12.75
C PHE A 10 -13.20 -0.63 11.80
N VAL A 11 -12.79 -0.01 10.69
CA VAL A 11 -11.70 -0.54 9.87
C VAL A 11 -10.44 -0.42 10.70
N ARG A 12 -9.73 -1.52 10.91
CA ARG A 12 -8.44 -1.51 11.62
C ARG A 12 -7.55 -0.47 10.96
N ALA A 13 -7.03 0.49 11.74
CA ALA A 13 -6.03 1.41 11.23
C ALA A 13 -4.82 0.57 10.81
N VAL A 14 -4.62 0.45 9.50
CA VAL A 14 -3.38 -0.09 8.95
C VAL A 14 -2.38 1.04 9.10
N GLU A 15 -1.49 0.96 10.09
CA GLU A 15 -0.34 1.84 10.15
C GLU A 15 0.61 1.39 9.03
N PRO A 16 0.79 2.17 7.95
CA PRO A 16 1.82 1.85 6.98
C PRO A 16 3.15 2.04 7.70
N THR A 17 3.94 0.96 7.79
CA THR A 17 5.14 0.93 8.61
C THR A 17 6.28 1.74 8.00
N GLU A 18 6.21 2.05 6.69
CA GLU A 18 7.29 2.70 5.95
C GLU A 18 6.76 3.76 4.96
N THR A 19 7.49 4.87 4.83
CA THR A 19 7.18 5.91 3.82
C THR A 19 8.19 5.84 2.68
N VAL A 20 7.70 5.60 1.47
CA VAL A 20 8.51 5.72 0.25
C VAL A 20 8.34 7.11 -0.33
N THR A 21 9.44 7.85 -0.44
CA THR A 21 9.45 9.22 -0.98
C THR A 21 9.60 9.18 -2.50
N LEU A 22 8.71 9.86 -3.20
CA LEU A 22 8.82 10.12 -4.63
C LEU A 22 9.70 11.34 -4.87
N LEU A 23 10.74 11.17 -5.67
CA LEU A 23 11.58 12.27 -6.13
C LEU A 23 10.97 12.94 -7.37
N LYS A 24 11.56 14.07 -7.78
CA LYS A 24 11.13 14.75 -9.00
C LYS A 24 11.32 13.84 -10.22
N GLY A 25 10.23 13.60 -10.94
CA GLY A 25 10.22 12.73 -12.12
C GLY A 25 9.78 11.30 -11.81
N ASP A 26 9.72 10.91 -10.54
CA ASP A 26 9.14 9.63 -10.15
C ASP A 26 7.62 9.65 -10.35
N THR A 27 7.05 8.49 -10.67
CA THR A 27 5.60 8.28 -10.73
C THR A 27 5.23 6.99 -10.01
N ALA A 28 4.00 6.92 -9.52
CA ALA A 28 3.49 5.73 -8.85
C ALA A 28 2.13 5.32 -9.42
N THR A 29 1.90 4.01 -9.53
CA THR A 29 0.60 3.45 -9.90
C THR A 29 0.25 2.27 -9.00
N ALA A 30 -1.03 1.99 -8.84
CA ALA A 30 -1.53 0.85 -8.08
C ALA A 30 -2.22 -0.15 -9.02
N ARG A 31 -2.00 -1.45 -8.78
CA ARG A 31 -2.70 -2.53 -9.48
C ARG A 31 -2.74 -3.81 -8.64
N MET A 32 -3.51 -4.79 -9.08
CA MET A 32 -3.46 -6.12 -8.48
C MET A 32 -2.12 -6.83 -8.78
N PRO A 33 -1.55 -7.59 -7.81
CA PRO A 33 -0.36 -8.40 -8.02
C PRO A 33 -0.62 -9.53 -9.02
N THR A 34 0.43 -9.93 -9.72
CA THR A 34 0.53 -11.25 -10.35
C THR A 34 0.76 -12.34 -9.29
N PRO A 35 0.56 -13.63 -9.60
CA PRO A 35 0.87 -14.72 -8.67
C PRO A 35 2.33 -14.75 -8.22
N VAL A 36 3.27 -14.38 -9.10
CA VAL A 36 4.70 -14.33 -8.78
C VAL A 36 4.98 -13.21 -7.77
N GLU A 37 4.50 -12.00 -8.05
CA GLU A 37 4.67 -10.85 -7.14
C GLU A 37 4.03 -11.10 -5.77
N ARG A 38 2.85 -11.73 -5.72
CA ARG A 38 2.19 -12.08 -4.45
C ARG A 38 3.09 -12.97 -3.60
N ARG A 39 3.78 -13.92 -4.24
CA ARG A 39 4.69 -14.84 -3.55
C ARG A 39 5.99 -14.15 -3.13
N GLU A 40 6.60 -13.37 -4.03
CA GLU A 40 7.88 -12.69 -3.77
C GLU A 40 7.77 -11.60 -2.71
N LEU A 41 6.65 -10.88 -2.67
CA LEU A 41 6.37 -9.82 -1.69
C LEU A 41 5.62 -10.32 -0.44
N GLU A 42 5.39 -11.64 -0.35
CA GLU A 42 4.67 -12.30 0.76
C GLU A 42 3.34 -11.60 1.08
N MET A 43 2.56 -11.31 0.04
CA MET A 43 1.37 -10.49 0.15
C MET A 43 0.16 -11.29 0.60
N GLY A 44 -0.65 -10.67 1.47
CA GLY A 44 -1.99 -11.15 1.78
C GLY A 44 -2.92 -11.12 0.55
N GLU A 45 -4.03 -11.84 0.65
CA GLU A 45 -5.06 -11.82 -0.38
C GLU A 45 -5.71 -10.43 -0.49
N GLY A 46 -6.04 -10.01 -1.72
CA GLY A 46 -6.70 -8.74 -1.98
C GLY A 46 -5.80 -7.50 -1.84
N ILE A 47 -4.54 -7.65 -1.44
CA ILE A 47 -3.60 -6.54 -1.28
C ILE A 47 -3.08 -6.09 -2.65
N PRO A 48 -3.25 -4.80 -3.02
CA PRO A 48 -2.66 -4.25 -4.25
C PRO A 48 -1.14 -4.11 -4.16
N VAL A 49 -0.48 -4.02 -5.31
CA VAL A 49 0.91 -3.60 -5.45
C VAL A 49 0.96 -2.14 -5.87
N ILE A 50 1.82 -1.38 -5.20
CA ILE A 50 2.27 -0.07 -5.67
C ILE A 50 3.53 -0.27 -6.50
N VAL A 51 3.51 0.21 -7.73
CA VAL A 51 4.66 0.25 -8.63
C VAL A 51 5.17 1.69 -8.65
N ILE A 52 6.42 1.90 -8.25
CA ILE A 52 7.11 3.18 -8.39
C ILE A 52 8.01 3.09 -9.62
N PHE A 53 7.79 4.00 -10.56
CA PHE A 53 8.69 4.23 -11.69
C PHE A 53 9.61 5.39 -11.32
N ARG A 54 10.90 5.10 -11.19
CA ARG A 54 11.91 6.12 -10.89
C ARG A 54 12.30 6.90 -12.13
N ALA A 55 12.74 8.13 -11.92
CA ALA A 55 13.22 8.99 -13.01
C ALA A 55 14.43 8.38 -13.79
N ASP A 56 15.18 7.45 -13.18
CA ASP A 56 16.27 6.72 -13.83
C ASP A 56 15.81 5.52 -14.69
N GLY A 57 14.50 5.28 -14.75
CA GLY A 57 13.89 4.17 -15.49
C GLY A 57 13.79 2.87 -14.72
N SER A 58 14.30 2.80 -13.49
CA SER A 58 14.10 1.65 -12.60
C SER A 58 12.67 1.58 -12.09
N ARG A 59 12.27 0.38 -11.66
CA ARG A 59 10.95 0.14 -11.05
C ARG A 59 11.09 -0.60 -9.73
N GLU A 60 10.29 -0.18 -8.76
CA GLU A 60 10.21 -0.80 -7.44
C GLU A 60 8.75 -1.21 -7.16
N LEU A 61 8.58 -2.35 -6.49
CA LEU A 61 7.27 -2.93 -6.18
C LEU A 61 7.10 -3.04 -4.67
N TYR A 62 5.96 -2.57 -4.17
CA TYR A 62 5.65 -2.62 -2.74
C TYR A 62 4.22 -3.12 -2.51
N ALA A 63 4.01 -3.84 -1.42
CA ALA A 63 2.68 -4.17 -0.94
C ALA A 63 2.00 -2.90 -0.38
N ALA A 64 0.80 -2.60 -0.87
CA ALA A 64 0.12 -1.34 -0.56
C ALA A 64 -0.35 -1.20 0.90
N ASP A 65 -0.42 -2.30 1.65
CA ASP A 65 -0.76 -2.33 3.08
C ASP A 65 0.43 -2.00 3.99
N ARG A 66 1.66 -2.00 3.47
CA ARG A 66 2.87 -1.79 4.26
C ARG A 66 3.49 -0.42 4.09
N ILE A 67 3.18 0.26 2.98
CA ILE A 67 3.84 1.52 2.64
C ILE A 67 2.86 2.68 2.44
N ARG A 68 3.36 3.88 2.74
CA ARG A 68 2.77 5.14 2.29
C ARG A 68 3.65 5.76 1.23
N VAL A 69 3.05 6.27 0.16
CA VAL A 69 3.76 7.08 -0.83
C VAL A 69 3.69 8.55 -0.41
N GLY A 70 4.85 9.18 -0.25
CA GLY A 70 5.01 10.59 0.13
C GLY A 70 5.78 11.39 -0.92
N ARG A 71 5.80 12.71 -0.76
CA ARG A 71 6.53 13.66 -1.61
C ARG A 71 7.24 14.70 -0.75
#